data_AF-A0A103QZ37-F1
#
_entry.id   AF-A0A103QZ37-F1
#
_cell.length_a   1.000
_cell.length_b   1.000
_cell.length_c   1.000
_cell.angle_alpha   90.00
_cell.angle_beta   90.00
_cell.angle_gamma   90.00
#
_symmetry.space_group_name_H-M   'P 1'
#
loop_
_entity.id
_entity.type
_entity.pdbx_description
1 polymer ?
#
loop_
_entity_poly.entity_id
_entity_poly.type
_entity_poly.pdbx_seq_one_letter_code
_entity_poly.pdbx_strand_id
1 'polypeptide(L)'
;MLLVAWVSFLTGLLLFVCAVVCSIFPSAIENKKTGAVPNSGEVLLGGILALMIGVGLAAFVVPERKAAAKAVVDQSSEAALVADAASAVSTSAAQAAPYASFGITPNQFRTEYNRRASSDYELAELKIGRDHGYEGYAGYDGFKQVVGPNVGITGRVNEVDGSLAELIANVAPNESGMTVKYFAVLGAMAAALDPAMSSPENLEKLTGIILRALEQRKEHKVFEHAIGKLRYSASASETTGLWLVINPR
;
A
#
# COMPACT_ATOMS: atom_id res chain seq x y z
N MET A 1 -13.88 0.11 31.24
CA MET A 1 -13.24 -0.36 29.99
C MET A 1 -11.82 0.17 29.83
N LEU A 2 -11.57 1.48 29.97
CA LEU A 2 -10.22 2.07 29.95
C LEU A 2 -9.24 1.41 30.93
N LEU A 3 -9.67 1.11 32.15
CA LEU A 3 -8.82 0.51 33.18
C LEU A 3 -8.40 -0.94 32.84
N VAL A 4 -9.27 -1.70 32.16
CA VAL A 4 -8.97 -3.08 31.72
C VAL A 4 -8.00 -3.06 30.54
N ALA A 5 -8.20 -2.14 29.58
CA ALA A 5 -7.28 -1.97 28.46
C ALA A 5 -5.87 -1.55 28.94
N TRP A 6 -5.80 -0.65 29.93
CA TRP A 6 -4.53 -0.23 30.53
C TRP A 6 -3.79 -1.37 31.23
N VAL A 7 -4.51 -2.18 32.01
CA VAL A 7 -3.91 -3.34 32.70
C VAL A 7 -3.44 -4.39 31.69
N SER A 8 -4.20 -4.65 30.63
CA SER A 8 -3.80 -5.57 29.57
C SER A 8 -2.56 -5.08 28.82
N PHE A 9 -2.49 -3.77 28.51
CA PHE A 9 -1.34 -3.16 27.85
C PHE A 9 -0.08 -3.23 28.73
N LEU A 10 -0.18 -2.86 30.00
CA LEU A 10 0.93 -2.95 30.96
C LEU A 10 1.43 -4.39 31.13
N THR A 11 0.51 -5.35 31.18
CA THR A 11 0.87 -6.78 31.31
C THR A 11 1.58 -7.28 30.05
N GLY A 12 1.10 -6.92 28.86
CA GLY A 12 1.76 -7.25 27.60
C GLY A 12 3.15 -6.62 27.47
N LEU A 13 3.28 -5.35 27.84
CA LEU A 13 4.56 -4.65 27.84
C LEU A 13 5.56 -5.29 28.81
N LEU A 14 5.12 -5.66 30.02
CA LEU A 14 5.96 -6.33 30.99
C LEU A 14 6.47 -7.69 30.48
N LEU A 15 5.59 -8.49 29.85
CA LEU A 15 5.96 -9.77 29.27
C LEU A 15 6.94 -9.62 28.10
N PHE A 16 6.76 -8.59 27.27
CA PHE A 16 7.66 -8.27 26.17
C PHE A 16 9.06 -7.86 26.68
N VAL A 17 9.13 -6.96 27.66
CA VAL A 17 10.40 -6.56 28.27
C VAL A 17 11.09 -7.76 28.91
N CYS A 18 10.37 -8.62 29.62
CA CYS A 18 10.92 -9.86 30.17
C CYS A 18 11.46 -10.78 29.06
N ALA A 19 10.76 -10.95 27.95
CA ALA A 19 11.22 -11.78 26.84
C ALA A 19 12.51 -11.24 26.19
N VAL A 20 12.60 -9.91 26.01
CA VAL A 20 13.80 -9.25 25.45
C VAL A 20 14.99 -9.39 26.41
N VAL A 21 14.78 -9.13 27.71
CA VAL A 21 15.85 -9.26 28.72
C VAL A 21 16.34 -10.70 28.83
N CYS A 22 15.44 -11.68 28.80
CA CYS A 22 15.76 -13.11 28.78
C CYS A 22 16.49 -13.55 27.51
N SER A 23 16.26 -12.88 26.38
CA SER A 23 16.95 -13.16 25.11
C SER A 23 18.39 -12.61 25.11
N ILE A 24 18.62 -11.46 25.74
CA ILE A 24 19.94 -10.82 25.83
C ILE A 24 20.79 -11.45 26.93
N PHE A 25 20.18 -11.93 28.02
CA PHE A 25 20.85 -12.59 29.14
C PHE A 25 20.36 -14.03 29.34
N PRO A 26 20.72 -14.97 28.44
CA PRO A 26 20.27 -16.36 28.55
C PRO A 26 20.81 -17.06 29.82
N SER A 27 21.88 -16.53 30.43
CA SER A 27 22.41 -16.96 31.74
C SER A 27 21.45 -16.72 32.91
N ALA A 28 20.44 -15.85 32.78
CA ALA A 28 19.42 -15.65 33.81
C ALA A 28 18.41 -16.81 33.90
N ILE A 29 18.33 -17.66 32.87
CA ILE A 29 17.42 -18.82 32.78
C ILE A 29 18.21 -20.15 32.93
N GLU A 30 19.46 -20.07 33.39
CA GLU A 30 20.28 -21.26 33.60
C GLU A 30 19.59 -22.23 34.56
N ASN A 31 19.35 -23.45 34.09
CA ASN A 31 18.74 -24.47 34.93
C ASN A 31 19.73 -24.89 36.02
N LYS A 32 19.48 -24.45 37.26
CA LYS A 32 20.34 -24.72 38.43
C LYS A 32 20.60 -26.21 38.72
N LYS A 33 19.87 -27.14 38.08
CA LYS A 33 20.09 -28.58 38.21
C LYS A 33 20.94 -29.19 37.08
N THR A 34 21.05 -28.54 35.92
CA THR A 34 21.73 -29.11 34.74
C THR A 34 22.75 -28.20 34.08
N GLY A 35 22.84 -26.91 34.47
CA GLY A 35 23.79 -25.93 33.91
C GLY A 35 23.59 -25.64 32.42
N ALA A 36 22.52 -26.18 31.82
CA ALA A 36 22.24 -26.02 30.41
C ALA A 36 21.56 -24.67 30.19
N VAL A 37 22.18 -23.85 29.35
CA VAL A 37 21.64 -22.58 28.89
C VAL A 37 20.81 -22.85 27.63
N PRO A 38 19.49 -22.56 27.63
CA PRO A 38 18.66 -22.77 26.45
C PRO A 38 19.13 -21.88 25.29
N ASN A 39 19.06 -22.42 24.07
CA ASN A 39 19.53 -21.71 22.89
C ASN A 39 18.62 -20.52 22.62
N SER A 40 19.17 -19.36 22.26
CA SER A 40 18.44 -18.08 22.17
C SER A 40 17.21 -18.15 21.25
N GLY A 41 17.24 -19.02 20.24
CA GLY A 41 16.12 -19.26 19.33
C GLY A 41 14.95 -20.04 19.95
N GLU A 42 15.20 -20.94 20.90
CA GLU A 42 14.16 -21.73 21.57
C GLU A 42 13.38 -20.86 22.57
N VAL A 43 14.07 -19.94 23.24
CA VAL A 43 13.46 -18.95 24.15
C VAL A 43 12.57 -17.98 23.37
N LEU A 44 13.02 -17.54 22.20
CA LEU A 44 12.25 -16.64 21.33
C LEU A 44 11.01 -17.33 20.75
N LEU A 45 11.15 -18.57 20.28
CA LEU A 45 10.02 -19.37 19.77
C LEU A 45 8.99 -19.67 20.88
N GLY A 46 9.46 -20.00 22.09
CA GLY A 46 8.60 -20.19 23.25
C GLY A 46 7.83 -18.92 23.65
N GLY A 47 8.49 -17.76 23.58
CA GLY A 47 7.86 -16.45 23.83
C GLY A 47 6.74 -16.13 22.83
N ILE A 48 6.97 -16.36 21.53
CA ILE A 48 5.98 -16.15 20.47
C ILE A 48 4.76 -17.07 20.67
N LEU A 49 5.00 -18.35 21.00
CA LEU A 49 3.92 -19.31 21.22
C LEU A 49 3.03 -18.92 22.42
N ALA A 50 3.65 -18.48 23.53
CA ALA A 50 2.92 -18.04 24.71
C ALA A 50 2.05 -16.80 24.43
N LEU A 51 2.55 -15.88 23.57
CA LEU A 51 1.86 -14.65 23.20
C LEU A 51 0.62 -14.96 22.32
N MET A 52 0.74 -15.91 21.39
CA MET A 52 -0.39 -16.37 20.57
C MET A 52 -1.50 -17.02 21.40
N ILE A 53 -1.13 -17.83 22.42
CA ILE A 53 -2.10 -18.46 23.33
C ILE A 53 -2.81 -17.41 24.18
N GLY A 54 -2.09 -16.38 24.65
CA GLY A 54 -2.67 -15.27 25.42
C GLY A 54 -3.72 -14.48 24.64
N VAL A 55 -3.46 -14.19 23.36
CA VAL A 55 -4.40 -13.49 22.48
C VAL A 55 -5.64 -14.35 22.19
N GLY A 56 -5.47 -15.66 22.01
CA GLY A 56 -6.58 -16.60 21.80
C GLY A 56 -7.53 -16.70 23.00
N LEU A 57 -7.01 -16.66 24.23
CA LEU A 57 -7.82 -16.70 25.45
C LEU A 57 -8.57 -15.38 25.70
N ALA A 58 -7.99 -14.23 25.32
CA ALA A 58 -8.66 -12.94 25.42
C ALA A 58 -9.90 -12.83 24.51
N ALA A 59 -9.93 -13.55 23.39
CA ALA A 59 -11.06 -13.58 22.46
C ALA A 59 -12.28 -14.39 22.99
N PHE A 60 -12.07 -15.32 23.93
CA PHE A 60 -13.15 -16.17 24.45
C PHE A 60 -13.92 -15.55 25.63
N VAL A 61 -13.38 -14.53 26.30
CA VAL A 61 -13.93 -13.97 27.55
C VAL A 61 -14.80 -12.73 27.33
N VAL A 62 -14.92 -12.21 26.11
CA VAL A 62 -15.71 -11.00 25.82
C VAL A 62 -16.97 -11.33 25.00
N PRO A 63 -18.17 -11.37 25.62
CA PRO A 63 -19.41 -11.59 24.88
C PRO A 63 -19.85 -10.32 24.14
N GLU A 64 -20.15 -10.52 22.85
CA GLU A 64 -20.88 -9.67 21.89
C GLU A 64 -20.91 -8.14 22.06
N ARG A 65 -20.24 -7.43 21.14
CA ARG A 65 -20.71 -6.12 20.65
C ARG A 65 -20.50 -5.99 19.14
N LYS A 66 -21.57 -6.20 18.37
CA LYS A 66 -21.75 -5.86 16.94
C LYS A 66 -21.67 -4.34 16.62
N ALA A 67 -20.96 -3.55 17.43
CA ALA A 67 -20.83 -2.11 17.26
C ALA A 67 -19.39 -1.59 17.44
N ALA A 68 -18.40 -2.47 17.62
CA ALA A 68 -17.00 -2.10 17.84
C ALA A 68 -16.02 -2.63 16.78
N ALA A 69 -16.52 -3.21 15.67
CA ALA A 69 -15.69 -3.59 14.51
C ALA A 69 -15.17 -2.38 13.71
N LYS A 70 -15.52 -1.14 14.11
CA LYS A 70 -15.08 0.10 13.47
C LYS A 70 -13.88 0.76 14.17
N ALA A 71 -13.31 0.18 15.22
CA ALA A 71 -12.29 0.86 16.04
C ALA A 71 -11.04 0.03 16.41
N VAL A 72 -10.88 -1.20 15.89
CA VAL A 72 -9.70 -2.05 16.17
C VAL A 72 -9.18 -2.71 14.87
N VAL A 73 -9.19 -1.96 13.76
CA VAL A 73 -8.34 -2.21 12.58
C VAL A 73 -7.13 -1.26 12.58
N ASP A 74 -7.06 -0.36 13.56
CA ASP A 74 -5.87 0.42 13.86
C ASP A 74 -5.10 -0.25 15.01
N GLN A 75 -3.82 -0.53 14.76
CA GLN A 75 -2.79 -1.00 15.70
C GLN A 75 -2.75 -2.50 16.03
N SER A 76 -2.28 -3.31 15.07
CA SER A 76 -0.99 -4.02 15.20
C SER A 76 -0.68 -4.82 13.93
N SER A 77 0.17 -4.27 13.06
CA SER A 77 1.27 -5.05 12.46
C SER A 77 2.25 -4.06 11.82
N GLU A 78 3.40 -3.98 12.46
CA GLU A 78 4.59 -3.25 12.08
C GLU A 78 5.20 -3.90 10.82
N ALA A 79 4.54 -3.65 9.69
CA ALA A 79 5.08 -3.76 8.33
C ALA A 79 4.73 -2.49 7.52
N ALA A 80 4.36 -1.40 8.22
CA ALA A 80 3.77 -0.19 7.67
C ALA A 80 4.67 1.06 7.81
N LEU A 81 5.99 0.90 7.90
CA LEU A 81 6.94 2.04 7.95
C LEU A 81 7.22 2.71 6.59
N VAL A 82 6.35 2.52 5.58
CA VAL A 82 6.38 3.28 4.33
C VAL A 82 5.04 4.00 4.06
N ALA A 83 4.09 3.95 4.99
CA ALA A 83 2.72 4.42 4.78
C ALA A 83 2.36 5.71 5.53
N ASP A 84 3.28 6.33 6.27
CA ASP A 84 2.97 7.50 7.11
C ASP A 84 3.41 8.86 6.55
N ALA A 85 3.87 8.90 5.28
CA ALA A 85 4.09 10.14 4.55
C ALA A 85 3.05 10.39 3.44
N ALA A 86 1.95 9.62 3.45
CA ALA A 86 0.79 9.82 2.57
C ALA A 86 -0.39 10.56 3.26
N SER A 87 -0.35 10.76 4.58
CA SER A 87 -1.42 11.43 5.34
C SER A 87 -1.35 12.96 5.35
N ALA A 88 -0.63 13.58 4.41
CA ALA A 88 -0.58 15.04 4.26
C ALA A 88 -1.11 15.55 2.90
N VAL A 89 -1.90 14.75 2.17
CA VAL A 89 -2.71 15.24 1.04
C VAL A 89 -4.17 14.88 1.30
N SER A 90 -4.78 15.59 2.25
CA SER A 90 -6.22 15.60 2.45
C SER A 90 -6.65 16.96 2.97
N THR A 91 -6.54 17.95 2.11
CA THR A 91 -7.37 19.17 2.14
C THR A 91 -7.83 19.49 0.73
N SER A 92 -8.82 18.72 0.27
CA SER A 92 -9.88 19.24 -0.59
C SER A 92 -11.07 18.29 -0.49
N ALA A 93 -11.98 18.59 0.44
CA ALA A 93 -13.34 18.10 0.38
C ALA A 93 -14.06 18.81 -0.79
N ALA A 94 -13.72 18.41 -2.01
CA ALA A 94 -14.48 18.75 -3.21
C ALA A 94 -15.46 17.61 -3.48
N GLN A 95 -16.68 17.82 -2.97
CA GLN A 95 -17.95 17.42 -3.57
C GLN A 95 -17.89 16.28 -4.60
N ALA A 96 -18.40 15.11 -4.21
CA ALA A 96 -18.57 13.93 -5.06
C ALA A 96 -19.34 14.31 -6.35
N ALA A 97 -18.58 14.55 -7.41
CA ALA A 97 -19.06 14.65 -8.78
C ALA A 97 -19.64 13.29 -9.21
N PRO A 98 -20.59 13.25 -10.17
CA PRO A 98 -21.22 12.02 -10.64
C PRO A 98 -20.15 10.99 -11.00
N TYR A 99 -20.35 9.75 -10.56
CA TYR A 99 -19.51 8.56 -10.72
C TYR A 99 -18.71 8.50 -12.04
N ALA A 100 -17.64 9.27 -12.15
CA ALA A 100 -16.81 9.30 -13.33
C ALA A 100 -15.95 8.03 -13.30
N SER A 101 -16.07 7.21 -14.32
CA SER A 101 -15.26 6.00 -14.50
C SER A 101 -14.61 5.98 -15.88
N PHE A 102 -13.59 5.14 -16.03
CA PHE A 102 -12.91 4.93 -17.31
C PHE A 102 -13.74 4.09 -18.31
N GLY A 103 -14.89 3.56 -17.90
CA GLY A 103 -15.74 2.70 -18.74
C GLY A 103 -15.11 1.35 -19.09
N ILE A 104 -14.02 0.97 -18.41
CA ILE A 104 -13.35 -0.32 -18.56
C ILE A 104 -13.21 -0.99 -17.20
N THR A 105 -13.29 -2.32 -17.15
CA THR A 105 -13.05 -3.11 -15.93
C THR A 105 -11.54 -3.20 -15.63
N PRO A 106 -11.13 -3.53 -14.39
CA PRO A 106 -9.73 -3.83 -14.07
C PRO A 106 -9.11 -4.90 -14.98
N ASN A 107 -9.87 -5.93 -15.36
CA ASN A 107 -9.40 -6.98 -16.26
C ASN A 107 -9.14 -6.48 -17.67
N GLN A 108 -9.99 -5.60 -18.20
CA GLN A 108 -9.77 -4.96 -19.50
C GLN A 108 -8.53 -4.05 -19.45
N PHE A 109 -8.39 -3.25 -18.40
CA PHE A 109 -7.19 -2.45 -18.17
C PHE A 109 -5.92 -3.31 -18.14
N ARG A 110 -5.93 -4.42 -17.40
CA ARG A 110 -4.80 -5.37 -17.34
C ARG A 110 -4.45 -5.91 -18.72
N THR A 111 -5.43 -6.36 -19.49
CA THR A 111 -5.20 -6.89 -20.85
C THR A 111 -4.56 -5.82 -21.73
N GLU A 112 -5.07 -4.59 -21.70
CA GLU A 112 -4.53 -3.49 -22.50
C GLU A 112 -3.14 -3.03 -22.04
N TYR A 113 -2.88 -3.02 -20.73
CA TYR A 113 -1.56 -2.74 -20.18
C TYR A 113 -0.56 -3.82 -20.61
N ASN A 114 -0.87 -5.10 -20.39
CA ASN A 114 0.04 -6.21 -20.71
C ASN A 114 0.33 -6.30 -22.21
N ARG A 115 -0.65 -5.97 -23.06
CA ARG A 115 -0.43 -5.87 -24.50
C ARG A 115 0.67 -4.86 -24.83
N ARG A 116 0.62 -3.68 -24.23
CA ARG A 116 1.64 -2.61 -24.44
C ARG A 116 2.97 -2.93 -23.75
N ALA A 117 2.91 -3.49 -22.54
CA ALA A 117 4.08 -3.89 -21.79
C ALA A 117 4.92 -4.93 -22.54
N SER A 118 4.28 -5.89 -23.21
CA SER A 118 4.94 -6.93 -24.01
C SER A 118 5.37 -6.46 -25.39
N SER A 119 4.57 -5.64 -26.09
CA SER A 119 4.88 -5.23 -27.47
C SER A 119 5.84 -4.06 -27.58
N ASP A 120 5.72 -3.07 -26.68
CA ASP A 120 6.31 -1.75 -26.90
C ASP A 120 7.51 -1.48 -25.99
N TYR A 121 7.60 -2.16 -24.84
CA TYR A 121 8.48 -1.72 -23.73
C TYR A 121 9.22 -2.83 -22.96
N GLU A 122 8.96 -4.12 -23.22
CA GLU A 122 9.50 -5.27 -22.45
C GLU A 122 9.36 -5.08 -20.92
N LEU A 123 8.19 -4.63 -20.48
CA LEU A 123 7.89 -4.35 -19.07
C LEU A 123 7.32 -5.57 -18.36
N ALA A 124 7.39 -5.54 -17.03
CA ALA A 124 6.72 -6.54 -16.21
C ALA A 124 5.20 -6.51 -16.46
N GLU A 125 4.59 -7.68 -16.47
CA GLU A 125 3.14 -7.81 -16.64
C GLU A 125 2.40 -7.48 -15.35
N LEU A 126 1.24 -6.86 -15.52
CA LEU A 126 0.28 -6.65 -14.45
C LEU A 126 -0.55 -7.93 -14.26
N LYS A 127 -0.67 -8.37 -13.01
CA LYS A 127 -1.49 -9.52 -12.61
C LYS A 127 -2.64 -9.02 -11.74
N ILE A 128 -3.85 -9.00 -12.28
CA ILE A 128 -5.06 -8.67 -11.52
C ILE A 128 -5.92 -9.94 -11.44
N GLY A 129 -6.21 -10.37 -10.22
CA GLY A 129 -7.00 -11.57 -9.92
C GLY A 129 -7.15 -11.74 -8.41
N ARG A 130 -8.06 -12.63 -7.97
CA ARG A 130 -8.29 -12.88 -6.53
C ARG A 130 -7.00 -13.28 -5.79
N ASP A 131 -6.14 -14.04 -6.45
CA ASP A 131 -4.85 -14.49 -5.89
C ASP A 131 -3.75 -13.42 -5.99
N HIS A 132 -4.06 -12.30 -6.64
CA HIS A 132 -3.14 -11.22 -6.97
C HIS A 132 -3.80 -9.87 -6.62
N GLY A 133 -4.32 -9.76 -5.40
CA GLY A 133 -4.72 -8.47 -4.83
C GLY A 133 -5.99 -7.83 -5.38
N TYR A 134 -6.87 -8.58 -6.07
CA TYR A 134 -8.26 -8.15 -6.28
C TYR A 134 -9.12 -8.64 -5.11
N GLU A 135 -9.39 -7.75 -4.16
CA GLU A 135 -10.19 -8.04 -2.96
C GLU A 135 -11.67 -7.80 -3.24
N GLY A 136 -12.25 -8.55 -4.18
CA GLY A 136 -13.66 -8.42 -4.55
C GLY A 136 -14.64 -8.95 -3.49
N TYR A 137 -14.56 -8.48 -2.25
CA TYR A 137 -15.49 -8.78 -1.15
C TYR A 137 -15.78 -7.52 -0.32
N ALA A 138 -17.05 -7.39 0.09
CA ALA A 138 -17.70 -6.25 0.74
C ALA A 138 -16.78 -5.28 1.51
N GLY A 139 -16.49 -4.12 0.90
CA GLY A 139 -15.90 -2.96 1.56
C GLY A 139 -14.64 -2.39 0.92
N TYR A 140 -14.01 -3.09 -0.04
CA TYR A 140 -12.85 -2.60 -0.79
C TYR A 140 -12.91 -2.99 -2.27
N ASP A 141 -13.54 -2.15 -3.09
CA ASP A 141 -13.66 -2.38 -4.53
C ASP A 141 -12.42 -1.84 -5.25
N GLY A 142 -11.33 -2.63 -5.26
CA GLY A 142 -10.07 -2.22 -5.88
C GLY A 142 -9.05 -3.34 -6.10
N PHE A 143 -7.89 -2.97 -6.64
CA PHE A 143 -6.73 -3.85 -6.71
C PHE A 143 -5.45 -3.13 -6.32
N LYS A 144 -4.48 -3.88 -5.79
CA LYS A 144 -3.11 -3.41 -5.57
C LYS A 144 -2.12 -4.39 -6.15
N GLN A 145 -1.14 -3.89 -6.89
CA GLN A 145 -0.13 -4.66 -7.58
C GLN A 145 1.21 -3.95 -7.57
N VAL A 146 2.28 -4.74 -7.76
CA VAL A 146 3.63 -4.22 -7.97
C VAL A 146 4.08 -4.67 -9.35
N VAL A 147 4.52 -3.73 -10.18
CA VAL A 147 4.96 -4.00 -11.55
C VAL A 147 6.43 -3.64 -11.69
N GLY A 148 7.28 -4.67 -11.71
CA GLY A 148 8.73 -4.50 -11.66
C GLY A 148 9.22 -3.98 -10.30
N PRO A 149 10.52 -3.65 -10.19
CA PRO A 149 11.06 -3.08 -8.97
C PRO A 149 10.54 -1.65 -8.79
N ASN A 150 10.00 -1.34 -7.61
CA ASN A 150 9.67 0.02 -7.14
C ASN A 150 8.42 0.70 -7.75
N VAL A 151 7.62 0.04 -8.59
CA VAL A 151 6.35 0.62 -9.06
C VAL A 151 5.16 -0.12 -8.45
N GLY A 152 4.49 0.53 -7.50
CA GLY A 152 3.19 0.11 -6.99
C GLY A 152 2.06 0.71 -7.83
N ILE A 153 1.04 -0.09 -8.12
CA ILE A 153 -0.16 0.33 -8.82
C ILE A 153 -1.36 -0.05 -7.98
N THR A 154 -2.23 0.91 -7.72
CA THR A 154 -3.52 0.70 -7.06
C THR A 154 -4.63 1.18 -7.99
N GLY A 155 -5.66 0.38 -8.20
CA GLY A 155 -6.86 0.80 -8.92
C GLY A 155 -8.08 0.74 -8.02
N ARG A 156 -8.96 1.73 -8.13
CA ARG A 156 -10.27 1.73 -7.46
C ARG A 156 -11.36 1.48 -8.49
N VAL A 157 -12.38 0.74 -8.10
CA VAL A 157 -13.51 0.33 -8.93
C VAL A 157 -14.77 1.05 -8.47
N ASN A 158 -15.64 1.36 -9.41
CA ASN A 158 -16.99 1.83 -9.16
C ASN A 158 -17.87 0.64 -8.79
N GLU A 159 -18.45 0.67 -7.59
CA GLU A 159 -19.28 -0.42 -7.05
C GLU A 159 -20.56 -0.67 -7.87
N VAL A 160 -21.01 0.32 -8.66
CA VAL A 160 -22.25 0.24 -9.43
C VAL A 160 -22.11 -0.63 -10.68
N ASP A 161 -21.02 -0.45 -11.44
CA ASP A 161 -20.84 -1.07 -12.76
C ASP A 161 -19.55 -1.90 -12.88
N GLY A 162 -18.74 -1.97 -11.82
CA GLY A 162 -17.48 -2.71 -11.80
C GLY A 162 -16.38 -2.10 -12.67
N SER A 163 -16.58 -0.87 -13.16
CA SER A 163 -15.59 -0.15 -13.97
C SER A 163 -14.52 0.52 -13.11
N LEU A 164 -13.32 0.65 -13.65
CA LEU A 164 -12.21 1.35 -13.01
C LEU A 164 -12.58 2.84 -12.87
N ALA A 165 -12.51 3.36 -11.65
CA ALA A 165 -12.81 4.75 -11.32
C ALA A 165 -11.55 5.60 -11.18
N GLU A 166 -10.45 5.01 -10.69
CA GLU A 166 -9.20 5.72 -10.42
C GLU A 166 -8.02 4.75 -10.52
N LEU A 167 -6.87 5.28 -10.94
CA LEU A 167 -5.61 4.55 -10.95
C LEU A 167 -4.52 5.39 -10.30
N ILE A 168 -3.81 4.81 -9.35
CA ILE A 168 -2.72 5.44 -8.61
C ILE A 168 -1.45 4.64 -8.89
N ALA A 169 -0.42 5.31 -9.39
CA ALA A 169 0.92 4.77 -9.47
C ALA A 169 1.80 5.41 -8.39
N ASN A 170 2.49 4.58 -7.61
CA ASN A 170 3.56 5.02 -6.73
C ASN A 170 4.88 4.48 -7.27
N VAL A 171 5.85 5.37 -7.49
CA VAL A 171 7.22 4.98 -7.83
C VAL A 171 8.13 5.32 -6.66
N ALA A 172 8.62 4.29 -5.97
CA ALA A 172 9.47 4.47 -4.81
C ALA A 172 10.82 5.10 -5.20
N PRO A 173 11.44 5.90 -4.32
CA PRO A 173 12.78 6.43 -4.56
C PRO A 173 13.80 5.32 -4.77
N ASN A 174 14.73 5.53 -5.69
CA ASN A 174 15.89 4.66 -5.91
C ASN A 174 17.16 5.53 -6.04
N GLU A 175 18.32 4.95 -5.73
CA GLU A 175 19.60 5.67 -5.75
C GLU A 175 19.94 6.27 -7.13
N SER A 176 19.46 5.63 -8.20
CA SER A 176 19.67 6.06 -9.59
C SER A 176 18.63 7.06 -10.11
N GLY A 177 17.64 7.46 -9.30
CA GLY A 177 16.52 8.28 -9.75
C GLY A 177 15.58 7.59 -10.74
N MET A 178 14.59 8.34 -11.23
CA MET A 178 13.58 7.81 -12.16
C MET A 178 14.23 7.28 -13.43
N THR A 179 14.08 5.98 -13.69
CA THR A 179 14.59 5.35 -14.90
C THR A 179 13.59 5.49 -16.05
N VAL A 180 14.07 5.39 -17.29
CA VAL A 180 13.22 5.34 -18.50
C VAL A 180 12.13 4.27 -18.40
N LYS A 181 12.42 3.14 -17.72
CA LYS A 181 11.45 2.07 -17.50
C LYS A 181 10.23 2.53 -16.69
N TYR A 182 10.40 3.42 -15.71
CA TYR A 182 9.26 3.92 -14.94
C TYR A 182 8.38 4.84 -15.78
N PHE A 183 8.98 5.71 -16.60
CA PHE A 183 8.21 6.51 -17.57
C PHE A 183 7.46 5.62 -18.56
N ALA A 184 8.08 4.53 -19.03
CA ALA A 184 7.43 3.56 -19.89
C ALA A 184 6.25 2.86 -19.19
N VAL A 185 6.37 2.47 -17.92
CA VAL A 185 5.25 1.92 -17.13
C VAL A 185 4.11 2.92 -17.03
N LEU A 186 4.39 4.15 -16.61
CA LEU A 186 3.38 5.20 -16.45
C LEU A 186 2.71 5.57 -17.79
N GLY A 187 3.49 5.62 -18.87
CA GLY A 187 2.99 5.83 -20.23
C GLY A 187 2.12 4.67 -20.71
N ALA A 188 2.51 3.42 -20.46
CA ALA A 188 1.72 2.25 -20.79
C ALA A 188 0.39 2.21 -20.01
N MET A 189 0.39 2.63 -18.73
CA MET A 189 -0.83 2.79 -17.93
C MET A 189 -1.76 3.83 -18.55
N ALA A 190 -1.24 5.02 -18.85
CA ALA A 190 -2.02 6.09 -19.49
C ALA A 190 -2.60 5.65 -20.84
N ALA A 191 -1.79 4.98 -21.67
CA ALA A 191 -2.22 4.48 -22.98
C ALA A 191 -3.23 3.33 -22.89
N ALA A 192 -3.19 2.51 -21.82
CA ALA A 192 -4.18 1.48 -21.57
C ALA A 192 -5.54 2.05 -21.13
N LEU A 193 -5.54 3.22 -20.47
CA LEU A 193 -6.77 3.95 -20.10
C LEU A 193 -7.35 4.76 -21.27
N ASP A 194 -6.49 5.41 -22.06
CA ASP A 194 -6.88 6.18 -23.25
C ASP A 194 -5.84 5.96 -24.37
N PRO A 195 -6.18 5.25 -25.46
CA PRO A 195 -5.25 5.02 -26.56
C PRO A 195 -4.66 6.30 -27.19
N ALA A 196 -5.33 7.46 -27.05
CA ALA A 196 -4.78 8.74 -27.51
C ALA A 196 -3.48 9.15 -26.78
N MET A 197 -3.24 8.58 -25.60
CA MET A 197 -2.01 8.79 -24.83
C MET A 197 -0.77 8.12 -25.44
N SER A 198 -0.92 7.25 -26.44
CA SER A 198 0.24 6.70 -27.18
C SER A 198 0.90 7.72 -28.11
N SER A 199 0.30 8.90 -28.33
CA SER A 199 0.89 9.94 -29.19
C SER A 199 2.12 10.60 -28.51
N PRO A 200 3.18 10.93 -29.27
CA PRO A 200 4.37 11.59 -28.71
C PRO A 200 4.05 12.88 -27.95
N GLU A 201 3.13 13.69 -28.47
CA GLU A 201 2.71 14.95 -27.83
C GLU A 201 2.09 14.72 -26.45
N ASN A 202 1.22 13.72 -26.30
CA ASN A 202 0.58 13.43 -25.02
C ASN A 202 1.56 12.78 -24.03
N LEU A 203 2.48 11.94 -24.50
CA LEU A 203 3.55 11.39 -23.66
C LEU A 203 4.53 12.46 -23.19
N GLU A 204 4.85 13.46 -24.03
CA GLU A 204 5.67 14.60 -23.64
C GLU A 204 4.99 15.43 -22.55
N LYS A 205 3.68 15.71 -22.69
CA LYS A 205 2.89 16.40 -21.66
C LYS A 205 2.87 15.61 -20.35
N LEU A 206 2.64 14.29 -20.40
CA LEU A 206 2.67 13.43 -19.21
C LEU A 206 4.05 13.45 -18.54
N THR A 207 5.11 13.31 -19.32
CA THR A 207 6.49 13.42 -18.85
C THR A 207 6.74 14.77 -18.18
N GLY A 208 6.27 15.87 -18.77
CA GLY A 208 6.39 17.21 -18.22
C GLY A 208 5.71 17.38 -16.86
N ILE A 209 4.54 16.78 -16.66
CA ILE A 209 3.84 16.77 -15.36
C ILE A 209 4.69 16.03 -14.31
N ILE A 210 5.20 14.85 -14.68
CA ILE A 210 6.01 14.01 -13.78
C ILE A 210 7.32 14.71 -13.41
N LEU A 211 8.04 15.27 -14.39
CA LEU A 211 9.30 15.99 -14.16
C LEU A 211 9.08 17.19 -13.25
N ARG A 212 8.02 17.96 -13.47
CA ARG A 212 7.68 19.10 -12.60
C ARG A 212 7.39 18.66 -11.16
N ALA A 213 6.70 17.54 -10.97
CA ALA A 213 6.49 16.96 -9.65
C ALA A 213 7.81 16.59 -8.96
N LEU A 214 8.74 15.98 -9.70
CA LEU A 214 10.06 15.58 -9.20
C LEU A 214 10.97 16.78 -8.90
N GLU A 215 10.89 17.85 -9.67
CA GLU A 215 11.63 19.10 -9.46
C GLU A 215 11.18 19.81 -8.17
N GLN A 216 9.88 19.79 -7.88
CA GLN A 216 9.30 20.41 -6.68
C GLN A 216 9.11 19.43 -5.52
N ARG A 217 9.83 18.31 -5.51
CA ARG A 217 9.69 17.25 -4.48
C ARG A 217 9.97 17.70 -3.04
N LYS A 218 10.69 18.81 -2.87
CA LYS A 218 10.96 19.42 -1.55
C LYS A 218 9.79 20.28 -1.05
N GLU A 219 8.92 20.71 -1.95
CA GLU A 219 7.79 21.59 -1.66
C GLU A 219 6.48 20.81 -1.46
N HIS A 220 6.48 19.49 -1.72
CA HIS A 220 5.32 18.60 -1.61
C HIS A 220 4.07 19.10 -2.37
N LYS A 221 4.29 19.81 -3.48
CA LYS A 221 3.22 20.36 -4.30
C LYS A 221 2.58 19.29 -5.18
N VAL A 222 1.28 19.41 -5.34
CA VAL A 222 0.45 18.59 -6.22
C VAL A 222 0.21 19.36 -7.51
N PHE A 223 0.46 18.72 -8.65
CA PHE A 223 0.24 19.28 -9.98
C PHE A 223 -0.90 18.58 -10.66
N GLU A 224 -1.93 19.35 -11.02
CA GLU A 224 -3.05 18.84 -11.77
C GLU A 224 -3.01 19.29 -13.22
N HIS A 225 -3.26 18.36 -14.13
CA HIS A 225 -3.37 18.66 -15.55
C HIS A 225 -4.27 17.65 -16.27
N ALA A 226 -5.02 18.10 -17.27
CA ALA A 226 -5.84 17.22 -18.09
C ALA A 226 -5.18 17.01 -19.46
N ILE A 227 -5.08 15.76 -19.90
CA ILE A 227 -4.62 15.38 -21.24
C ILE A 227 -5.68 14.43 -21.82
N GLY A 228 -6.31 14.84 -22.92
CA GLY A 228 -7.41 14.07 -23.51
C GLY A 228 -8.58 13.87 -22.54
N LYS A 229 -8.96 12.60 -22.32
CA LYS A 229 -10.04 12.21 -21.40
C LYS A 229 -9.56 11.95 -19.96
N LEU A 230 -8.28 12.13 -19.70
CA LEU A 230 -7.64 11.80 -18.43
C LEU A 230 -7.22 13.06 -17.69
N ARG A 231 -7.41 13.05 -16.38
CA ARG A 231 -6.92 14.04 -15.42
C ARG A 231 -5.81 13.41 -14.61
N TYR A 232 -4.67 14.06 -14.60
CA TYR A 232 -3.47 13.65 -13.87
C TYR A 232 -3.29 14.55 -12.66
N SER A 233 -2.96 13.95 -11.53
CA SER A 233 -2.49 14.64 -10.34
C SER A 233 -1.17 14.01 -9.92
N ALA A 234 -0.09 14.78 -9.94
CA ALA A 234 1.25 14.29 -9.63
C ALA A 234 1.85 15.03 -8.45
N SER A 235 2.43 14.29 -7.52
CA SER A 235 3.25 14.83 -6.43
C SER A 235 4.47 13.96 -6.23
N ALA A 236 5.56 14.53 -5.75
CA ALA A 236 6.74 13.76 -5.39
C ALA A 236 7.29 14.21 -4.05
N SER A 237 7.98 13.29 -3.38
CA SER A 237 8.78 13.59 -2.20
C SER A 237 10.06 12.77 -2.16
N GLU A 238 11.02 13.19 -1.35
CA GLU A 238 12.26 12.44 -1.13
C GLU A 238 12.02 11.12 -0.38
N THR A 239 10.94 11.02 0.41
CA THR A 239 10.64 9.86 1.25
C THR A 239 9.71 8.86 0.59
N THR A 240 8.64 9.32 -0.07
CA THR A 240 7.60 8.47 -0.67
C THR A 240 7.74 8.30 -2.18
N GLY A 241 8.68 9.01 -2.80
CA GLY A 241 8.89 8.96 -4.25
C GLY A 241 7.80 9.72 -5.01
N LEU A 242 7.49 9.26 -6.22
CA LEU A 242 6.48 9.85 -7.09
C LEU A 242 5.12 9.20 -6.83
N TRP A 243 4.08 10.02 -6.71
CA TRP A 243 2.68 9.62 -6.75
C TRP A 243 2.04 10.24 -7.98
N LEU A 244 1.45 9.40 -8.83
CA LEU A 244 0.67 9.80 -9.98
C LEU A 244 -0.73 9.22 -9.86
N VAL A 245 -1.71 10.09 -9.69
CA VAL A 245 -3.14 9.74 -9.72
C VAL A 245 -3.68 10.07 -11.10
N ILE A 246 -4.39 9.11 -11.69
CA ILE A 246 -5.07 9.24 -12.97
C ILE A 246 -6.56 9.04 -12.73
N ASN A 247 -7.36 10.01 -13.15
CA ASN A 247 -8.82 10.03 -13.04
C ASN A 247 -9.47 10.31 -14.41
N PRO A 248 -10.70 9.84 -14.65
CA PRO A 248 -11.48 10.28 -15.80
C PRO A 248 -11.82 11.77 -15.66
N ARG A 249 -11.90 12.47 -16.79
CA ARG A 249 -12.13 13.93 -16.82
C ARG A 249 -13.54 14.33 -16.40
#